data_AF-A0A940TLH0-F1
#
_entry.id   AF-A0A940TLH0-F1
#
_cell.length_a   1.000
_cell.length_b   1.000
_cell.length_c   1.000
_cell.angle_alpha   90.00
_cell.angle_beta   90.00
_cell.angle_gamma   90.00
#
_symmetry.space_group_name_H-M   'P 1'
#
loop_
_entity.id
_entity.type
_entity.pdbx_description
1 polymer ?
#
loop_
_entity_poly.entity_id
_entity_poly.type
_entity_poly.pdbx_seq_one_letter_code
_entity_poly.pdbx_strand_id
1 'polypeptide(L)' 'KDEQEDYYHWHLQIIPRLTTPAGFEMGSGIYINVSFPEETAQFLREG' A
#
# COMPACT_ATOMS: atom_id res chain seq x y z
N LYS A 1 7.97 -15.60 -26.21
CA LYS A 1 8.12 -14.91 -24.91
C LYS A 1 7.95 -13.45 -25.24
N ASP A 2 6.80 -12.90 -24.89
CA ASP A 2 6.51 -11.50 -25.16
C ASP A 2 7.39 -10.67 -24.23
N GLU A 3 8.08 -9.64 -24.74
CA GLU A 3 8.98 -8.74 -23.99
C GLU A 3 8.28 -8.03 -22.80
N GLN A 4 6.96 -8.18 -22.67
CA GLN A 4 6.16 -7.62 -21.58
C GLN A 4 6.25 -8.42 -20.26
N GLU A 5 6.70 -9.68 -20.28
CA GLU A 5 6.74 -10.52 -19.07
C GLU A 5 7.87 -10.16 -18.09
N ASP A 6 8.90 -9.41 -18.53
CA ASP A 6 10.07 -9.09 -17.70
C ASP A 6 9.85 -7.94 -16.70
N TYR A 7 8.72 -7.21 -16.78
CA TYR A 7 8.40 -6.10 -15.88
C TYR A 7 7.52 -6.49 -14.68
N TYR A 8 6.86 -7.65 -14.73
CA TYR A 8 5.97 -8.10 -13.67
C TYR A 8 6.68 -9.06 -12.72
N HIS A 9 6.81 -8.66 -11.46
CA HIS A 9 7.25 -9.53 -10.38
C HIS A 9 6.09 -9.77 -9.43
N TRP A 10 5.79 -11.06 -9.17
CA TRP A 10 4.75 -11.41 -8.21
C TRP A 10 5.08 -10.83 -6.84
N HIS A 11 4.06 -10.34 -6.14
CA HIS A 11 4.17 -9.94 -4.74
C HIS A 11 2.84 -10.16 -4.04
N LEU A 12 2.89 -10.21 -2.71
CA LEU A 12 1.71 -10.21 -1.84
C LEU A 12 1.58 -8.84 -1.18
N GLN A 13 0.37 -8.28 -1.20
CA GLN A 13 0.06 -7.03 -0.49
C GLN A 13 -0.92 -7.31 0.64
N ILE A 14 -0.55 -6.91 1.86
CA ILE A 14 -1.41 -6.99 3.05
C ILE A 14 -1.79 -5.55 3.43
N ILE A 15 -3.09 -5.26 3.45
CA ILE A 15 -3.62 -3.94 3.80
C ILE A 15 -4.48 -4.07 5.06
N PRO A 16 -3.93 -3.80 6.26
CA PRO A 16 -4.71 -3.83 7.49
C PRO A 16 -5.73 -2.68 7.50
N ARG A 17 -6.98 -2.98 7.89
CA ARG A 17 -8.01 -1.94 8.05
C ARG A 17 -7.80 -1.20 9.37
N LEU A 18 -7.12 -0.06 9.31
CA LEU A 18 -6.88 0.80 10.47
C LEU A 18 -7.94 1.90 10.61
N THR A 19 -8.54 2.33 9.50
CA THR A 19 -9.56 3.39 9.43
C THR A 19 -10.64 3.03 8.40
N THR A 20 -11.76 3.76 8.45
CA THR A 20 -12.83 3.65 7.47
C THR A 20 -12.63 4.71 6.38
N PRO A 21 -12.55 4.32 5.08
CA PRO A 21 -12.47 5.28 3.98
C PRO A 21 -13.67 6.23 3.95
N ALA A 22 -13.44 7.51 3.64
CA ALA A 22 -14.47 8.52 3.54
C ALA A 22 -14.80 8.86 2.07
N GLY A 23 -15.60 9.91 1.87
CA GLY A 23 -16.12 10.27 0.54
C GLY A 23 -15.03 10.59 -0.50
N PHE A 24 -13.91 11.16 -0.08
CA PHE A 24 -12.79 11.47 -0.98
C PHE A 24 -12.11 10.19 -1.47
N GLU A 25 -11.73 9.29 -0.56
CA GLU A 25 -11.03 8.05 -0.90
C GLU A 25 -11.93 7.12 -1.72
N MET A 26 -13.22 7.04 -1.37
CA MET A 26 -14.20 6.26 -2.12
C MET A 26 -14.47 6.85 -3.51
N GLY A 27 -14.54 8.17 -3.63
CA GLY A 27 -14.85 8.86 -4.89
C GLY A 27 -13.69 8.92 -5.87
N SER A 28 -12.46 9.04 -5.37
CA SER A 28 -11.25 9.19 -6.21
C SER A 28 -10.44 7.91 -6.41
N GLY A 29 -10.59 6.92 -5.52
CA GLY A 29 -9.69 5.76 -5.46
C GLY A 29 -8.29 6.07 -4.92
N ILE A 30 -8.03 7.32 -4.50
CA ILE A 30 -6.78 7.75 -3.89
C ILE A 30 -6.89 7.58 -2.37
N TYR A 31 -5.90 6.93 -1.78
CA TYR A 31 -5.80 6.78 -0.33
C TYR A 31 -4.83 7.78 0.26
N ILE A 32 -5.23 8.41 1.36
CA ILE A 32 -4.36 9.29 2.13
C ILE A 32 -3.68 8.44 3.21
N ASN A 33 -2.36 8.34 3.15
CA ASN A 33 -1.58 7.75 4.23
C ASN A 33 -0.99 8.86 5.10
N VAL A 34 -1.30 8.83 6.39
CA VAL A 34 -0.83 9.81 7.39
C VAL A 34 0.48 9.40 8.05
N SER A 35 0.96 8.17 7.80
CA SER A 35 2.18 7.63 8.36
C SER A 35 3.23 7.44 7.28
N PHE A 36 4.45 7.88 7.56
CA PHE A 36 5.55 7.72 6.64
C PHE A 36 5.96 6.24 6.56
N PRO A 37 6.32 5.74 5.35
CA PRO A 37 6.77 4.37 5.20
C PRO A 37 8.05 4.09 5.98
N GLU A 38 8.94 5.08 6.13
CA GLU A 38 10.20 4.96 6.89
C GLU A 38 9.93 4.65 8.37
N GLU A 39 9.03 5.42 8.99
CA GLU A 39 8.63 5.25 10.39
C GLU A 39 7.85 3.94 10.59
N THR A 40 6.93 3.63 9.67
CA THR A 40 6.12 2.40 9.74
C THR A 40 7.00 1.15 9.61
N ALA A 41 7.98 1.17 8.71
CA ALA A 41 8.90 0.05 8.53
C ALA A 41 9.82 -0.13 9.76
N GLN A 42 10.21 0.96 10.43
CA GLN A 42 10.95 0.86 11.70
C GLN A 42 10.08 0.25 12.80
N PHE A 43 8.86 0.76 12.97
CA PHE A 43 7.91 0.25 13.96
C PHE A 43 7.66 -1.25 13.83
N LEU A 44 7.45 -1.75 12.60
CA LEU A 44 7.23 -3.18 12.33
C LEU A 44 8.47 -4.06 12.58
N ARG A 45 9.68 -3.50 12.54
CA ARG A 45 10.92 -4.25 12.84
C ARG A 45 11.23 -4.32 14.33
N GLU A 46 10.86 -3.28 15.08
CA GLU A 46 11.21 -3.14 16.49
C GLU A 46 10.15 -3.69 17.45
N GLY A 47 8.89 -3.83 17.00
CA GLY A 47 7.79 -4.40 17.77
C GLY A 47 7.69 -5.92 17.64
#